data_AF-A0A383CP25-F1
#
_entry.id   AF-A0A383CP25-F1
#
_cell.length_a   1.000
_cell.length_b   1.000
_cell.length_c   1.000
_cell.angle_alpha   90.00
_cell.angle_beta   90.00
_cell.angle_gamma   90.00
#
_symmetry.space_group_name_H-M   'P 1'
#
loop_
_entity.id
_entity.type
_entity.pdbx_description
1 polymer ?
#
loop_
_entity_poly.entity_id
_entity_poly.type
_entity_poly.pdbx_seq_one_letter_code
_entity_poly.pdbx_strand_id
1 'polypeptide(L)'
;CWIPWITRQGASWGLVAGLLAVIFTEQFGMAIAGSFGIDLPWGLWPWTIHSAGWGIIFNLAVCIVVSARTQTDSGSTHRMTYHNFLREHASLPANKKSLVPVAWIVTIAWLFFGIGPGAVIGNTIFGAPNEGPEGWTFGIPSIWAWQILFWIFGVAMMWFLAYKMELSTTPRTKIEPLTDDIGDK
;
A
#
# COMPACT_ATOMS: atom_id res chain seq x y z
N CYS A 1 -10.59 -2.25 12.93
CA CYS A 1 -11.14 -2.34 11.57
C CYS A 1 -11.00 -0.99 10.88
N TRP A 2 -10.55 -0.97 9.62
CA TRP A 2 -9.77 0.17 9.11
C TRP A 2 -10.65 1.31 8.58
N ILE A 3 -11.59 1.05 7.66
CA ILE A 3 -12.49 2.09 7.13
C ILE A 3 -13.88 1.49 6.84
N PRO A 4 -14.81 1.42 7.81
CA PRO A 4 -16.15 0.82 7.61
C PRO A 4 -17.02 1.57 6.60
N TRP A 5 -16.62 2.79 6.26
CA TRP A 5 -17.38 3.69 5.43
C TRP A 5 -17.20 3.44 3.93
N ILE A 6 -16.21 2.67 3.49
CA ILE A 6 -16.07 2.31 2.07
C ILE A 6 -17.23 1.38 1.65
N THR A 7 -17.91 1.73 0.55
CA THR A 7 -19.03 0.94 0.00
C THR A 7 -18.54 0.01 -1.10
N ARG A 8 -19.33 -1.02 -1.46
CA ARG A 8 -19.03 -1.90 -2.60
C ARG A 8 -18.89 -1.09 -3.89
N GLN A 9 -19.83 -0.18 -4.15
CA GLN A 9 -19.83 0.67 -5.33
C GLN A 9 -18.57 1.52 -5.38
N GLY A 10 -18.19 2.15 -4.28
CA GLY A 10 -16.97 2.95 -4.20
C GLY A 10 -15.72 2.13 -4.45
N ALA A 11 -15.58 0.98 -3.80
CA ALA A 11 -14.43 0.09 -4.02
C ALA A 11 -14.33 -0.37 -5.49
N SER A 12 -15.44 -0.79 -6.10
CA SER A 12 -15.47 -1.24 -7.49
C SER A 12 -15.14 -0.12 -8.48
N TRP A 13 -15.79 1.04 -8.37
CA TRP A 13 -15.55 2.17 -9.28
C TRP A 13 -14.18 2.80 -9.08
N GLY A 14 -13.69 2.84 -7.83
CA GLY A 14 -12.31 3.22 -7.54
C GLY A 14 -11.32 2.30 -8.23
N LEU A 15 -11.50 0.98 -8.13
CA LEU A 15 -10.63 0.01 -8.82
C LEU A 15 -10.61 0.26 -10.33
N VAL A 16 -11.77 0.39 -10.96
CA VAL A 16 -11.87 0.67 -12.40
C VAL A 16 -11.15 1.98 -12.75
N ALA A 17 -11.42 3.07 -12.03
CA ALA A 17 -10.80 4.36 -12.29
C ALA A 17 -9.27 4.32 -12.13
N GLY A 18 -8.76 3.63 -11.11
CA GLY A 18 -7.33 3.45 -10.89
C GLY A 18 -6.65 2.65 -12.00
N LEU A 19 -7.28 1.55 -12.45
CA LEU A 19 -6.76 0.75 -13.57
C LEU A 19 -6.71 1.55 -14.86
N LEU A 20 -7.77 2.32 -15.17
CA LEU A 20 -7.79 3.20 -16.34
C LEU A 20 -6.70 4.28 -16.24
N ALA A 21 -6.51 4.90 -15.07
CA ALA A 21 -5.46 5.89 -14.87
C ALA A 21 -4.07 5.30 -15.12
N VAL A 22 -3.77 4.09 -14.62
CA VAL A 22 -2.50 3.40 -14.92
C VAL A 22 -2.34 3.17 -16.41
N ILE A 23 -3.37 2.61 -17.08
CA ILE A 23 -3.33 2.34 -18.52
C ILE A 23 -3.00 3.62 -19.31
N PHE A 24 -3.74 4.71 -19.07
CA PHE A 24 -3.60 5.96 -19.83
C PHE A 24 -2.42 6.85 -19.40
N THR A 25 -1.67 6.47 -18.38
CA THR A 25 -0.40 7.12 -17.99
C THR A 25 0.83 6.28 -18.34
N GLU A 26 0.62 5.13 -19.00
CA GLU A 26 1.65 4.23 -19.51
C GLU A 26 1.74 4.21 -21.03
N GLN A 27 2.84 3.65 -21.52
CA GLN A 27 3.07 3.43 -22.96
C GLN A 27 1.93 2.64 -23.61
N PHE A 28 1.37 1.68 -22.88
CA PHE A 28 0.28 0.84 -23.38
C PHE A 28 -0.98 1.66 -23.73
N GLY A 29 -1.46 2.53 -22.84
CA GLY A 29 -2.64 3.35 -23.13
C GLY A 29 -2.38 4.40 -24.20
N MET A 30 -1.17 4.96 -24.26
CA MET A 30 -0.78 5.85 -25.36
C MET A 30 -0.80 5.12 -26.71
N ALA A 31 -0.30 3.89 -26.77
CA ALA A 31 -0.30 3.10 -28.01
C ALA A 31 -1.74 2.78 -28.47
N ILE A 32 -2.63 2.42 -27.54
CA ILE A 32 -4.05 2.22 -27.86
C ILE A 32 -4.67 3.52 -28.36
N ALA A 33 -4.51 4.64 -27.66
CA ALA A 33 -5.07 5.93 -28.07
C ALA A 33 -4.54 6.35 -29.46
N GLY A 34 -3.24 6.18 -29.70
CA GLY A 34 -2.60 6.47 -30.99
C GLY A 34 -3.15 5.62 -32.13
N SER A 35 -3.51 4.36 -31.89
CA SER A 35 -4.18 3.50 -32.90
C SER A 35 -5.55 4.02 -33.35
N PHE A 36 -6.20 4.85 -32.52
CA PHE A 36 -7.44 5.55 -32.85
C PHE A 36 -7.21 6.99 -33.32
N GLY A 37 -5.95 7.39 -33.57
CA GLY A 37 -5.59 8.74 -33.97
C GLY A 37 -5.71 9.79 -32.85
N ILE A 38 -5.68 9.36 -31.59
CA ILE A 38 -5.78 10.23 -30.41
C ILE A 38 -4.41 10.34 -29.75
N ASP A 39 -3.84 11.54 -29.76
CA ASP A 39 -2.64 11.85 -28.99
C ASP A 39 -3.03 12.34 -27.59
N LEU A 40 -2.63 11.60 -26.56
CA LEU A 40 -2.90 11.97 -25.18
C LEU A 40 -2.07 13.21 -24.80
N PRO A 41 -2.69 14.32 -24.35
CA PRO A 41 -2.01 15.62 -24.21
C PRO A 41 -1.02 15.67 -23.04
N TRP A 42 -1.00 14.66 -22.17
CA TRP A 42 -0.17 14.62 -20.97
C TRP A 42 1.05 13.70 -21.08
N GLY A 43 1.18 12.90 -22.15
CA GLY A 43 2.33 12.02 -22.39
C GLY A 43 2.55 10.91 -21.35
N LEU A 44 3.76 10.34 -21.35
CA LEU A 44 4.17 9.30 -20.40
C LEU A 44 4.46 9.90 -19.01
N TRP A 45 3.97 9.26 -17.95
CA TRP A 45 4.23 9.64 -16.55
C TRP A 45 4.09 11.15 -16.31
N PRO A 46 2.86 11.71 -16.42
CA PRO A 46 2.66 13.13 -16.26
C PRO A 46 3.18 13.59 -14.91
N TRP A 47 3.83 14.75 -14.92
CA TRP A 47 4.55 15.34 -13.78
C TRP A 47 5.62 14.42 -13.18
N THR A 48 6.19 13.52 -13.99
CA THR A 48 7.21 12.53 -13.56
C THR A 48 6.73 11.57 -12.46
N ILE A 49 5.41 11.46 -12.27
CA ILE A 49 4.80 10.52 -11.35
C ILE A 49 4.58 9.20 -12.10
N HIS A 50 5.15 8.12 -11.56
CA HIS A 50 4.94 6.78 -12.10
C HIS A 50 3.45 6.43 -12.16
N SER A 51 3.04 5.65 -13.17
CA SER A 51 1.63 5.31 -13.43
C SER A 51 0.90 4.70 -12.24
N ALA A 52 1.59 3.89 -11.42
CA ALA A 52 1.03 3.35 -10.19
C ALA A 52 0.57 4.45 -9.20
N GLY A 53 1.30 5.58 -9.14
CA GLY A 53 0.93 6.74 -8.33
C GLY A 53 -0.39 7.36 -8.79
N TRP A 54 -0.54 7.54 -10.11
CA TRP A 54 -1.80 7.99 -10.70
C TRP A 54 -2.95 7.01 -10.48
N GLY A 55 -2.69 5.71 -10.60
CA GLY A 55 -3.64 4.66 -10.28
C GLY A 55 -4.18 4.77 -8.86
N ILE A 56 -3.30 4.96 -7.87
CA ILE A 56 -3.70 5.15 -6.47
C ILE A 56 -4.52 6.43 -6.29
N ILE A 57 -4.10 7.55 -6.87
CA ILE A 57 -4.79 8.85 -6.75
C ILE A 57 -6.23 8.74 -7.26
N PHE A 58 -6.42 8.26 -8.49
CA PHE A 58 -7.76 8.13 -9.09
C PHE A 58 -8.59 7.06 -8.40
N ASN A 59 -7.98 5.96 -7.98
CA ASN A 59 -8.66 4.92 -7.21
C ASN A 59 -9.26 5.47 -5.93
N LEU A 60 -8.44 6.14 -5.11
CA LEU A 60 -8.87 6.69 -3.83
C LEU A 60 -9.87 7.82 -4.03
N ALA A 61 -9.64 8.73 -4.99
CA ALA A 61 -10.56 9.84 -5.26
C ALA A 61 -11.97 9.34 -5.61
N VAL A 62 -12.08 8.42 -6.57
CA VAL A 62 -13.37 7.86 -6.97
C VAL A 62 -13.97 6.99 -5.87
N CYS A 63 -13.16 6.16 -5.21
CA CYS A 63 -13.61 5.31 -4.11
C CYS A 63 -14.25 6.13 -2.98
N ILE A 64 -13.59 7.23 -2.58
CA ILE A 64 -14.08 8.12 -1.51
C ILE A 64 -15.35 8.84 -1.96
N VAL A 65 -15.36 9.46 -3.15
CA VAL A 65 -16.51 10.23 -3.63
C VAL A 65 -17.74 9.34 -3.82
N VAL A 66 -17.59 8.20 -4.51
CA VAL A 66 -18.69 7.28 -4.74
C VAL A 66 -19.18 6.70 -3.42
N SER A 67 -18.26 6.27 -2.52
CA SER A 67 -18.66 5.81 -1.19
C SER A 67 -19.44 6.87 -0.42
N ALA A 68 -19.05 8.15 -0.50
CA ALA A 68 -19.80 9.23 0.15
C ALA A 68 -21.25 9.34 -0.34
N ARG A 69 -21.47 9.09 -1.63
CA ARG A 69 -22.77 9.27 -2.28
C ARG A 69 -23.65 8.02 -2.22
N THR A 70 -23.08 6.84 -2.00
CA THR A 70 -23.81 5.56 -2.00
C THR A 70 -23.99 4.97 -0.61
N GLN A 71 -23.87 5.78 0.45
CA GLN A 71 -24.17 5.32 1.82
C GLN A 71 -25.65 4.98 1.96
N THR A 72 -25.93 3.87 2.64
CA THR A 72 -27.28 3.43 3.02
C THR A 72 -27.23 2.85 4.42
N ASP A 73 -28.29 3.01 5.22
CA ASP A 73 -28.34 2.51 6.60
C ASP A 73 -28.17 0.98 6.67
N SER A 74 -28.90 0.24 5.82
CA SER A 74 -28.79 -1.22 5.75
C SER A 74 -27.37 -1.69 5.37
N GLY A 75 -26.76 -1.06 4.37
CA GLY A 75 -25.38 -1.34 3.96
C GLY A 75 -24.34 -0.95 5.02
N SER A 76 -24.60 0.09 5.80
CA SER A 76 -23.76 0.47 6.94
C SER A 76 -23.79 -0.59 8.03
N THR A 77 -24.99 -1.00 8.44
CA THR A 77 -25.18 -2.06 9.45
C THR A 77 -24.51 -3.36 9.03
N HIS A 78 -24.70 -3.79 7.78
CA HIS A 78 -24.09 -5.01 7.26
C HIS A 78 -22.55 -4.98 7.33
N ARG A 79 -21.92 -3.87 6.91
CA ARG A 79 -20.45 -3.70 7.01
C ARG A 79 -19.98 -3.66 8.46
N MET A 80 -20.74 -2.99 9.32
CA MET A 80 -20.41 -2.89 10.74
C MET A 80 -20.41 -4.26 11.43
N THR A 81 -21.26 -5.21 11.02
CA THR A 81 -21.22 -6.59 11.52
C THR A 81 -19.83 -7.21 11.34
N TYR A 82 -19.27 -7.17 10.12
CA TYR A 82 -17.92 -7.68 9.86
C TYR A 82 -16.83 -6.90 10.62
N HIS A 83 -16.96 -5.57 10.66
CA HIS A 83 -15.98 -4.72 11.34
C HIS A 83 -15.97 -4.94 12.85
N ASN A 84 -17.12 -5.21 13.45
CA ASN A 84 -17.26 -5.55 14.87
C ASN A 84 -16.69 -6.94 15.14
N PHE A 85 -17.03 -7.93 14.30
CA PHE A 85 -16.47 -9.29 14.39
C PHE A 85 -14.93 -9.27 14.38
N LEU A 86 -14.33 -8.58 13.40
CA LEU A 86 -12.87 -8.44 13.30
C LEU A 86 -12.28 -7.65 14.48
N ARG A 87 -12.99 -6.65 15.01
CA ARG A 87 -12.54 -5.90 16.19
C ARG A 87 -12.52 -6.79 17.44
N GLU A 88 -13.47 -7.69 17.57
CA GLU A 88 -13.56 -8.60 18.71
C GLU A 88 -12.50 -9.71 18.65
N HIS A 89 -12.29 -10.30 17.47
CA HIS A 89 -11.45 -11.50 17.32
C HIS A 89 -10.00 -11.22 16.89
N ALA A 90 -9.75 -10.11 16.18
CA ALA A 90 -8.45 -9.82 15.58
C ALA A 90 -7.85 -8.47 16.04
N SER A 91 -8.34 -7.89 17.14
CA SER A 91 -7.74 -6.67 17.67
C SER A 91 -6.49 -6.94 18.49
N LEU A 92 -5.54 -6.01 18.37
CA LEU A 92 -4.34 -6.00 19.21
C LEU A 92 -4.71 -5.89 20.70
N PRO A 93 -4.03 -6.65 21.58
CA PRO A 93 -4.15 -6.51 23.02
C PRO A 93 -3.91 -5.07 23.49
N ALA A 94 -4.60 -4.64 24.55
CA ALA A 94 -4.55 -3.26 25.02
C ALA A 94 -3.13 -2.74 25.29
N ASN A 95 -2.26 -3.57 25.85
CA ASN A 95 -0.86 -3.23 26.13
C ASN A 95 0.01 -3.02 24.87
N LYS A 96 -0.42 -3.53 23.71
CA LYS A 96 0.28 -3.36 22.42
C LYS A 96 -0.31 -2.25 21.55
N LYS A 97 -1.51 -1.74 21.86
CA LYS A 97 -2.15 -0.68 21.07
C LYS A 97 -1.35 0.62 21.02
N SER A 98 -0.55 0.90 22.04
CA SER A 98 0.37 2.05 22.06
C SER A 98 1.47 1.97 20.99
N LEU A 99 1.74 0.79 20.43
CA LEU A 99 2.73 0.59 19.36
C LEU A 99 2.17 0.86 17.96
N VAL A 100 0.86 1.09 17.81
CA VAL A 100 0.23 1.36 16.50
C VAL A 100 0.82 2.60 15.81
N PRO A 101 1.02 3.75 16.49
CA PRO A 101 1.68 4.90 15.87
C PRO A 101 3.11 4.58 15.43
N VAL A 102 3.85 3.80 16.23
CA VAL A 102 5.22 3.37 15.90
C VAL A 102 5.22 2.50 14.64
N ALA A 103 4.28 1.56 14.52
CA ALA A 103 4.12 0.74 13.32
C ALA A 103 3.89 1.59 12.06
N TRP A 104 3.03 2.60 12.14
CA TRP A 104 2.81 3.53 11.03
C TRP A 104 4.05 4.34 10.69
N ILE A 105 4.72 4.92 11.69
CA ILE A 105 5.92 5.74 11.49
C ILE A 105 7.02 4.90 10.82
N VAL A 106 7.31 3.71 11.36
CA VAL A 106 8.35 2.82 10.80
C VAL A 106 7.99 2.40 9.38
N THR A 107 6.73 2.04 9.11
CA THR A 107 6.28 1.63 7.78
C THR A 107 6.38 2.75 6.76
N ILE A 108 5.87 3.94 7.11
CA ILE A 108 5.91 5.11 6.22
C ILE A 108 7.36 5.57 5.99
N ALA A 109 8.17 5.62 7.05
CA ALA A 109 9.59 5.97 6.93
C ALA A 109 10.33 4.97 6.03
N TRP A 110 10.10 3.67 6.21
CA TRP A 110 10.70 2.65 5.35
C TRP A 110 10.24 2.77 3.90
N LEU A 111 8.93 2.97 3.65
CA LEU A 111 8.41 3.20 2.29
C LEU A 111 9.03 4.44 1.65
N PHE A 112 9.21 5.53 2.41
CA PHE A 112 9.75 6.78 1.90
C PHE A 112 11.26 6.67 1.58
N PHE A 113 12.06 6.13 2.50
CA PHE A 113 13.52 6.10 2.36
C PHE A 113 14.06 4.86 1.64
N GLY A 114 13.38 3.71 1.74
CA GLY A 114 13.81 2.46 1.14
C GLY A 114 13.47 2.39 -0.35
N ILE A 115 12.20 2.59 -0.70
CA ILE A 115 11.70 2.45 -2.08
C ILE A 115 11.14 3.75 -2.68
N GLY A 116 10.90 4.75 -1.84
CA GLY A 116 10.28 6.01 -2.21
C GLY A 116 11.28 7.10 -2.61
N PRO A 117 10.82 8.36 -2.70
CA PRO A 117 11.64 9.47 -3.14
C PRO A 117 12.84 9.77 -2.22
N GLY A 118 12.79 9.37 -0.95
CA GLY A 118 13.90 9.49 -0.01
C GLY A 118 15.12 8.63 -0.38
N ALA A 119 14.96 7.61 -1.23
CA ALA A 119 16.06 6.78 -1.70
C ALA A 119 17.11 7.56 -2.52
N VAL A 120 16.76 8.75 -3.03
CA VAL A 120 17.70 9.63 -3.75
C VAL A 120 18.89 10.03 -2.88
N ILE A 121 18.71 10.15 -1.55
CA ILE A 121 19.79 10.40 -0.59
C ILE A 121 20.88 9.31 -0.67
N GLY A 122 20.45 8.07 -0.90
CA GLY A 122 21.33 6.92 -1.05
C GLY A 122 22.32 7.03 -2.22
N ASN A 123 22.08 7.90 -3.20
CA ASN A 123 23.01 8.08 -4.33
C ASN A 123 24.34 8.71 -3.94
N THR A 124 24.40 9.49 -2.85
CA THR A 124 25.57 10.32 -2.55
C THR A 124 26.08 10.20 -1.11
N ILE A 125 25.27 9.70 -0.17
CA ILE A 125 25.61 9.70 1.26
C ILE A 125 26.85 8.85 1.62
N PHE A 126 27.19 7.83 0.81
CA PHE A 126 28.36 6.97 1.01
C PHE A 126 29.42 7.13 -0.11
N GLY A 127 29.44 8.29 -0.75
CA GLY A 127 30.35 8.63 -1.85
C GLY A 127 29.61 9.00 -3.13
N ALA A 128 30.15 9.94 -3.89
CA ALA A 128 29.49 10.42 -5.11
C ALA A 128 29.55 9.35 -6.23
N PRO A 129 28.53 9.27 -7.11
CA PRO A 129 28.42 8.20 -8.11
C PRO A 129 29.60 8.11 -9.09
N ASN A 130 30.31 9.22 -9.30
CA ASN A 130 31.39 9.37 -10.28
C ASN A 130 32.80 9.13 -9.71
N GLU A 131 32.95 8.95 -8.39
CA GLU A 131 34.26 8.78 -7.73
C GLU A 131 34.84 7.36 -7.89
N GLY A 132 34.00 6.38 -8.25
CA GLY A 132 34.40 4.98 -8.36
C GLY A 132 34.71 4.32 -7.00
N PRO A 133 35.21 3.06 -7.01
CA PRO A 133 35.37 2.26 -5.80
C PRO A 133 36.24 2.89 -4.71
N GLU A 134 37.26 3.69 -5.08
CA GLU A 134 38.18 4.31 -4.12
C GLU A 134 37.54 5.47 -3.34
N GLY A 135 36.60 6.20 -3.96
CA GLY A 135 35.87 7.30 -3.30
C GLY A 135 34.55 6.88 -2.65
N TRP A 136 34.17 5.60 -2.75
CA TRP A 136 33.00 5.05 -2.06
C TRP A 136 33.39 4.47 -0.71
N THR A 137 32.67 4.86 0.35
CA THR A 137 32.97 4.46 1.75
C THR A 137 33.08 2.95 1.94
N PHE A 138 32.30 2.17 1.18
CA PHE A 138 32.23 0.71 1.29
C PHE A 138 32.83 -0.02 0.08
N GLY A 139 33.51 0.68 -0.85
CA GLY A 139 34.03 0.10 -2.09
C GLY A 139 32.95 -0.38 -3.08
N ILE A 140 31.67 -0.08 -2.80
CA ILE A 140 30.52 -0.38 -3.65
C ILE A 140 29.73 0.91 -3.91
N PRO A 141 28.93 1.00 -4.99
CA PRO A 141 28.14 2.20 -5.27
C PRO A 141 27.30 2.60 -4.05
N SER A 142 27.27 3.89 -3.72
CA SER A 142 26.55 4.40 -2.53
C SER A 142 25.09 3.91 -2.47
N ILE A 143 24.41 3.86 -3.62
CA ILE A 143 23.02 3.40 -3.69
C ILE A 143 22.86 1.92 -3.31
N TRP A 144 23.88 1.08 -3.57
CA TRP A 144 23.84 -0.33 -3.17
C TRP A 144 23.95 -0.48 -1.66
N ALA A 145 24.87 0.24 -1.02
CA ALA A 145 25.00 0.26 0.43
C ALA A 145 23.70 0.75 1.09
N TRP A 146 23.07 1.78 0.53
CA TRP A 146 21.76 2.27 0.97
C TRP A 146 20.66 1.20 0.83
N GLN A 147 20.58 0.54 -0.33
CA GLN A 147 19.57 -0.50 -0.57
C GLN A 147 19.75 -1.68 0.40
N ILE A 148 20.98 -2.16 0.63
CA ILE A 148 21.25 -3.23 1.59
C ILE A 148 20.83 -2.83 3.00
N LEU A 149 21.17 -1.59 3.43
CA LEU A 149 20.77 -1.05 4.73
C LEU A 149 19.24 -1.05 4.91
N PHE A 150 18.52 -0.52 3.92
CA PHE A 150 17.06 -0.49 3.96
C PHE A 150 16.43 -1.86 3.78
N TRP A 151 17.11 -2.80 3.15
CA TRP A 151 16.68 -4.20 3.12
C TRP A 151 16.71 -4.82 4.52
N ILE A 152 17.80 -4.61 5.26
CA ILE A 152 17.94 -5.05 6.66
C ILE A 152 16.84 -4.41 7.53
N PHE A 153 16.63 -3.09 7.41
CA PHE A 153 15.53 -2.43 8.09
C PHE A 153 14.15 -2.95 7.67
N GLY A 154 13.99 -3.34 6.40
CA GLY A 154 12.78 -3.94 5.88
C GLY A 154 12.48 -5.28 6.54
N VAL A 155 13.48 -6.15 6.65
CA VAL A 155 13.35 -7.43 7.36
C VAL A 155 12.97 -7.21 8.82
N ALA A 156 13.65 -6.28 9.51
CA ALA A 156 13.35 -5.95 10.91
C ALA A 156 11.92 -5.37 11.07
N MET A 157 11.50 -4.50 10.16
CA MET A 157 10.14 -3.96 10.12
C MET A 157 9.11 -5.07 9.88
N MET A 158 9.34 -5.97 8.92
CA MET A 158 8.43 -7.08 8.63
C MET A 158 8.30 -8.01 9.83
N TRP A 159 9.42 -8.33 10.50
CA TRP A 159 9.39 -9.08 11.76
C TRP A 159 8.57 -8.35 12.84
N PHE A 160 8.79 -7.04 13.01
CA PHE A 160 8.06 -6.23 13.99
C PHE A 160 6.54 -6.23 13.70
N LEU A 161 6.14 -6.03 12.45
CA LEU A 161 4.74 -6.02 12.04
C LEU A 161 4.08 -7.40 12.17
N ALA A 162 4.77 -8.45 11.71
CA ALA A 162 4.21 -9.80 11.70
C ALA A 162 4.07 -10.38 13.11
N TYR A 163 5.13 -10.30 13.92
CA TYR A 163 5.21 -10.99 15.22
C TYR A 163 4.93 -10.07 16.39
N LYS A 164 5.59 -8.90 16.47
CA LYS A 164 5.39 -8.01 17.63
C LYS A 164 3.99 -7.40 17.62
N MET A 165 3.56 -6.95 16.44
CA MET A 165 2.22 -6.40 16.18
C MET A 165 1.18 -7.45 15.82
N GLU A 166 1.51 -8.75 15.86
CA GLU A 166 0.55 -9.85 15.71
C GLU A 166 -0.29 -9.80 14.41
N LEU A 167 0.17 -9.10 13.38
CA LEU A 167 -0.58 -8.95 12.12
C LEU A 167 -0.58 -10.22 11.26
N SER A 168 0.26 -11.19 11.60
CA SER A 168 0.35 -12.50 10.92
C SER A 168 0.23 -13.67 11.90
N THR A 169 -0.51 -13.49 12.99
CA THR A 169 -0.76 -14.54 14.00
C THR A 169 -2.24 -14.91 14.06
N THR A 170 -2.53 -16.14 14.46
CA THR A 170 -3.91 -16.61 14.61
C THR A 170 -4.63 -15.90 15.76
N PRO A 171 -5.93 -15.60 15.60
CA PRO A 171 -6.78 -15.15 16.70
C PRO A 171 -6.67 -16.09 17.91
N ARG A 172 -6.57 -15.51 19.11
CA ARG A 172 -6.53 -16.29 20.35
C ARG A 172 -7.90 -16.85 20.74
N THR A 173 -8.97 -16.19 20.30
CA THR A 173 -10.34 -16.63 20.51
C THR A 173 -10.69 -17.72 19.51
N LYS A 174 -11.18 -18.86 20.00
CA LYS A 174 -11.68 -19.94 19.15
C LYS A 174 -12.93 -19.43 18.43
N ILE A 175 -12.88 -19.42 17.10
CA ILE A 175 -14.03 -19.04 16.27
C ILE A 175 -14.89 -20.29 16.12
N GLU A 176 -16.11 -20.27 16.64
CA GLU A 176 -17.07 -21.34 16.41
C GLU A 176 -17.77 -21.10 15.06
N PRO A 177 -17.74 -22.07 14.14
CA PRO A 177 -18.48 -21.97 12.88
C PRO A 177 -19.99 -21.94 13.19
N LEU A 178 -20.72 -21.05 12.51
CA LEU A 178 -22.18 -20.95 12.65
C LEU A 178 -22.93 -22.09 11.94
N THR A 179 -22.23 -22.89 11.14
CA THR A 179 -22.74 -24.04 10.40
C THR A 179 -21.66 -25.11 10.32
N ASP A 180 -22.02 -26.38 10.51
CA ASP A 180 -21.14 -27.51 10.21
C ASP A 180 -20.71 -27.43 8.74
N ASP A 181 -19.41 -27.57 8.47
CA ASP A 181 -18.91 -27.66 7.10
C ASP A 181 -19.60 -28.82 6.39
N ILE A 182 -20.08 -28.59 5.16
CA ILE A 182 -20.84 -29.56 4.34
C ILE A 182 -19.89 -30.64 3.77
N GLY A 183 -18.97 -31.16 4.59
CA GLY A 183 -17.93 -32.12 4.19
C GLY A 183 -17.51 -33.12 5.28
N ASP A 184 -17.91 -32.92 6.54
CA ASP A 184 -17.53 -33.82 7.65
C ASP A 184 -18.61 -34.88 7.94
N LYS A 185 -19.01 -35.64 6.92
CA LYS A 185 -19.77 -36.88 7.08
C LYS A 185 -19.21 -38.00 6.21
#